data_AF-A0A7K4B019-F1
#
_entry.id   AF-A0A7K4B019-F1
#
_cell.length_a   1.000
_cell.length_b   1.000
_cell.length_c   1.000
_cell.angle_alpha   90.00
_cell.angle_beta   90.00
_cell.angle_gamma   90.00
#
_symmetry.space_group_name_H-M   'P 1'
#
loop_
_entity.id
_entity.type
_entity.pdbx_description
1 polymer ?
#
loop_
_entity_poly.entity_id
_entity_poly.type
_entity_poly.pdbx_seq_one_letter_code
_entity_poly.pdbx_strand_id
1 'polypeptide(L)'
;MPSHNYVPDIWYMITGRIAPPLCCTKPSPAHQLFKKALLNVSRKDGDIDEAVRLLGEILANVPTEWMVFDQAGQLLNAIGWRCRYHKEWFDPDRKVRSFKPGRCGPHVAHAYALMQAAADDEALNLVARIISEGEPGSDDIHMARLVRASIYICQGRIDEGEDELRKIISSET
;
A
#
# COMPACT_ATOMS: atom_id res chain seq x y z
N MET A 1 24.12 -0.13 -11.19
CA MET A 1 23.76 0.16 -9.78
C MET A 1 22.82 -0.96 -9.31
N PRO A 2 22.83 -1.38 -8.04
CA PRO A 2 21.83 -2.36 -7.58
C PRO A 2 20.43 -1.75 -7.77
N SER A 3 19.51 -2.51 -8.37
CA SER A 3 18.12 -2.10 -8.56
C SER A 3 17.49 -1.76 -7.21
N HIS A 4 16.89 -0.58 -7.08
CA HIS A 4 16.26 -0.15 -5.84
C HIS A 4 15.03 -1.02 -5.51
N ASN A 5 14.85 -1.32 -4.22
CA ASN A 5 13.69 -2.06 -3.75
C ASN A 5 12.63 -1.09 -3.19
N TYR A 6 11.52 -0.94 -3.90
CA TYR A 6 10.38 -0.08 -3.53
C TYR A 6 9.32 -0.78 -2.69
N VAL A 7 9.51 -2.06 -2.40
CA VAL A 7 8.56 -2.88 -1.65
C VAL A 7 8.28 -2.32 -0.25
N PRO A 8 9.30 -1.85 0.53
CA PRO A 8 9.03 -1.17 1.80
C PRO A 8 8.18 0.10 1.63
N ASP A 9 8.45 0.93 0.62
CA ASP A 9 7.71 2.17 0.38
C ASP A 9 6.22 1.88 0.17
N ILE A 10 5.89 0.91 -0.68
CA ILE A 10 4.50 0.50 -0.93
C ILE A 10 3.86 -0.08 0.33
N TRP A 11 4.59 -0.89 1.10
CA TRP A 11 4.07 -1.42 2.36
C TRP A 11 3.68 -0.30 3.33
N TYR A 12 4.53 0.72 3.51
CA TYR A 12 4.20 1.87 4.35
C TYR A 12 3.00 2.67 3.83
N MET A 13 2.91 2.86 2.50
CA MET A 13 1.77 3.53 1.88
C MET A 13 0.45 2.78 2.09
N ILE A 14 0.44 1.46 1.84
CA ILE A 14 -0.73 0.61 2.03
C ILE A 14 -1.13 0.57 3.50
N THR A 15 -0.18 0.34 4.41
CA THR A 15 -0.48 0.26 5.85
C THR A 15 -1.00 1.58 6.42
N GLY A 16 -0.50 2.72 5.96
CA GLY A 16 -1.05 4.04 6.31
C GLY A 16 -2.53 4.19 5.91
N ARG A 17 -2.90 3.66 4.74
CA ARG A 17 -4.28 3.69 4.22
C ARG A 17 -5.21 2.74 4.97
N ILE A 18 -4.80 1.48 5.14
CA ILE A 18 -5.69 0.43 5.66
C ILE A 18 -5.75 0.38 7.19
N ALA A 19 -4.79 0.98 7.88
CA ALA A 19 -4.70 0.98 9.33
C ALA A 19 -4.41 2.39 9.88
N PRO A 20 -5.25 3.39 9.55
CA PRO A 20 -5.07 4.73 10.07
C PRO A 20 -5.16 4.71 11.60
N PRO A 21 -4.50 5.64 12.31
CA PRO A 21 -4.54 5.71 13.76
C PRO A 21 -5.99 5.78 14.27
N LEU A 22 -6.46 4.72 14.91
CA LEU A 22 -7.79 4.70 15.51
C LEU A 22 -7.78 5.53 16.80
N CYS A 23 -8.64 6.54 16.87
CA CYS A 23 -8.84 7.37 18.07
C CYS A 23 -9.65 6.66 19.18
N CYS A 24 -10.07 5.41 18.98
CA CYS A 24 -10.90 4.68 19.95
C CYS A 24 -10.06 3.98 21.02
N THR A 25 -10.37 4.25 22.29
CA THR A 25 -9.75 3.63 23.47
C THR A 25 -10.09 2.15 23.65
N LYS A 26 -11.20 1.67 23.06
CA LYS A 26 -11.63 0.26 23.08
C LYS A 26 -12.04 -0.20 21.67
N PRO A 27 -11.14 -0.81 20.88
CA PRO A 27 -11.50 -1.32 19.55
C PRO A 27 -12.49 -2.49 19.65
N SER A 28 -13.43 -2.57 18.72
CA SER A 28 -14.34 -3.73 18.58
C SER A 28 -13.57 -5.04 18.38
N PRO A 29 -14.16 -6.22 18.66
CA PRO A 29 -13.51 -7.52 18.40
C PRO A 29 -12.96 -7.67 16.97
N ALA A 30 -13.73 -7.28 15.95
CA ALA A 30 -13.27 -7.33 14.55
C ALA A 30 -12.00 -6.48 14.31
N HIS A 31 -11.96 -5.26 14.84
CA HIS A 31 -10.77 -4.42 14.78
C HIS A 31 -9.58 -4.99 15.57
N GLN A 32 -9.81 -5.74 16.65
CA GLN A 32 -8.73 -6.44 17.36
C GLN A 32 -8.15 -7.58 16.52
N LEU A 33 -9.01 -8.37 15.86
CA LEU A 33 -8.58 -9.40 14.91
C LEU A 33 -7.78 -8.77 13.76
N PHE A 34 -8.25 -7.67 13.20
CA PHE A 34 -7.56 -6.94 12.13
C PHE A 34 -6.18 -6.47 12.59
N LYS A 35 -6.07 -5.85 13.77
CA LYS A 35 -4.77 -5.43 14.33
C LYS A 35 -3.81 -6.60 14.53
N LYS A 36 -4.31 -7.76 14.98
CA LYS A 36 -3.51 -8.98 15.14
C LYS A 36 -3.04 -9.51 13.79
N ALA A 37 -3.91 -9.54 12.77
CA ALA A 37 -3.56 -9.93 11.42
C ALA A 37 -2.49 -9.00 10.83
N LEU A 38 -2.70 -7.68 10.91
CA LEU A 38 -1.72 -6.69 10.44
C LEU A 38 -0.36 -6.86 11.10
N LEU A 39 -0.32 -7.13 12.41
CA LEU A 39 0.93 -7.39 13.14
C LEU A 39 1.66 -8.61 12.59
N ASN A 40 0.94 -9.71 12.34
CA ASN A 40 1.48 -10.92 11.72
C ASN A 40 2.01 -10.68 10.30
N VAL A 41 1.42 -9.76 9.53
CA VAL A 41 1.89 -9.41 8.17
C VAL A 41 3.03 -8.38 8.20
N SER A 42 3.25 -7.69 9.32
CA SER A 42 4.26 -6.61 9.43
C SER A 42 5.62 -7.08 9.96
N ARG A 43 5.70 -8.25 10.58
CA ARG A 43 6.90 -8.73 11.28
C ARG A 43 7.60 -9.87 10.55
N LYS A 44 8.93 -9.84 10.49
CA LYS A 44 9.75 -10.88 9.83
C LYS A 44 9.44 -12.32 10.31
N ASP A 45 9.10 -12.47 11.58
CA ASP A 45 8.73 -13.71 12.26
C ASP A 45 7.20 -13.91 12.36
N GLY A 46 6.42 -13.08 11.68
CA GLY A 46 4.97 -13.11 11.70
C GLY A 46 4.37 -14.25 10.88
N ASP A 47 3.20 -14.70 11.32
CA ASP A 47 2.50 -15.85 10.75
C ASP A 47 1.45 -15.41 9.72
N ILE A 48 1.80 -15.56 8.44
CA ILE A 48 0.92 -15.19 7.33
C ILE A 48 -0.34 -16.06 7.27
N ASP A 49 -0.24 -17.34 7.62
CA ASP A 49 -1.39 -18.25 7.59
C ASP A 49 -2.40 -17.86 8.69
N GLU A 50 -1.91 -17.55 9.90
CA GLU A 50 -2.76 -17.00 10.97
C GLU A 50 -3.34 -15.63 10.58
N ALA A 51 -2.58 -14.77 9.91
CA ALA A 51 -3.12 -13.51 9.40
C ALA A 51 -4.28 -13.74 8.43
N VAL A 52 -4.11 -14.62 7.44
CA VAL A 52 -5.16 -14.97 6.47
C VAL A 52 -6.37 -15.57 7.20
N ARG A 53 -6.17 -16.45 8.17
CA ARG A 53 -7.26 -17.03 8.97
C ARG A 53 -8.06 -15.96 9.72
N LEU A 54 -7.38 -15.03 10.40
CA LEU A 54 -8.01 -13.92 11.14
C LEU A 54 -8.80 -12.99 10.21
N LEU A 55 -8.27 -12.70 9.02
CA LEU A 55 -8.95 -11.86 8.03
C LEU A 55 -10.16 -12.58 7.43
N GLY A 56 -10.06 -13.88 7.17
CA GLY A 56 -11.19 -14.71 6.75
C GLY A 56 -12.32 -14.72 7.79
N GLU A 57 -11.99 -14.73 9.09
CA GLU A 57 -12.96 -14.62 10.17
C GLU A 57 -13.72 -13.28 10.13
N ILE A 58 -13.04 -12.17 9.84
CA ILE A 58 -13.68 -10.86 9.64
C ILE A 58 -14.63 -10.92 8.44
N LEU A 59 -14.15 -11.38 7.29
CA LEU A 59 -14.94 -11.41 6.06
C LEU A 59 -16.15 -12.35 6.13
N ALA A 60 -16.10 -13.38 6.97
CA ALA A 60 -17.22 -14.30 7.16
C ALA A 60 -18.31 -13.77 8.11
N ASN A 61 -17.96 -12.88 9.04
CA ASN A 61 -18.84 -12.54 10.18
C ASN A 61 -19.14 -11.05 10.33
N VAL A 62 -18.43 -10.16 9.63
CA VAL A 62 -18.60 -8.72 9.73
C VAL A 62 -19.42 -8.20 8.54
N PRO A 63 -20.38 -7.27 8.74
CA PRO A 63 -21.12 -6.67 7.64
C PRO A 63 -20.22 -5.94 6.64
N THR A 64 -20.57 -6.03 5.36
CA THR A 64 -19.79 -5.46 4.24
C THR A 64 -19.66 -3.95 4.31
N GLU A 65 -20.62 -3.27 4.94
CA GLU A 65 -20.65 -1.82 5.09
C GLU A 65 -19.73 -1.30 6.22
N TRP A 66 -19.13 -2.20 7.01
CA TRP A 66 -18.18 -1.81 8.05
C TRP A 66 -16.79 -1.63 7.45
N MET A 67 -16.13 -0.53 7.81
CA MET A 67 -14.77 -0.21 7.33
C MET A 67 -13.77 -1.36 7.52
N VAL A 68 -13.84 -2.10 8.63
CA VAL A 68 -12.92 -3.21 8.91
C VAL A 68 -13.08 -4.39 7.93
N PHE A 69 -14.25 -4.53 7.31
CA PHE A 69 -14.47 -5.52 6.24
C PHE A 69 -13.62 -5.18 5.01
N ASP A 70 -13.72 -3.92 4.54
CA ASP A 70 -12.93 -3.42 3.41
C ASP A 70 -11.42 -3.46 3.71
N GLN A 71 -11.02 -3.01 4.90
CA GLN A 71 -9.61 -3.08 5.35
C GLN A 71 -9.08 -4.53 5.34
N ALA A 72 -9.89 -5.50 5.76
CA ALA A 72 -9.48 -6.90 5.75
C ALA A 72 -9.28 -7.43 4.33
N GLY A 73 -10.17 -7.07 3.39
CA GLY A 73 -10.02 -7.40 1.97
C GLY A 73 -8.76 -6.78 1.35
N GLN A 74 -8.50 -5.50 1.63
CA GLN A 74 -7.31 -4.80 1.13
C GLN A 74 -6.02 -5.41 1.70
N LEU A 75 -6.00 -5.82 2.97
CA LEU A 75 -4.84 -6.52 3.55
C LEU A 75 -4.62 -7.90 2.91
N LEU A 76 -5.69 -8.66 2.62
CA LEU A 76 -5.57 -9.92 1.88
C LEU A 76 -4.98 -9.71 0.48
N ASN A 77 -5.39 -8.65 -0.23
CA ASN A 77 -4.81 -8.32 -1.52
C ASN A 77 -3.31 -7.99 -1.42
N ALA A 78 -2.91 -7.23 -0.39
CA ALA A 78 -1.51 -6.93 -0.12
C ALA A 78 -0.68 -8.19 0.22
N ILE A 79 -1.24 -9.12 1.01
CA ILE A 79 -0.64 -10.44 1.26
C ILE A 79 -0.48 -11.20 -0.06
N GLY A 80 -1.51 -11.22 -0.90
CA GLY A 80 -1.50 -11.89 -2.21
C GLY A 80 -0.40 -11.34 -3.14
N TRP A 81 -0.29 -10.01 -3.25
CA TRP A 81 0.78 -9.35 -4.00
C TRP A 81 2.16 -9.78 -3.49
N ARG A 82 2.35 -9.73 -2.16
CA ARG A 82 3.60 -10.11 -1.52
C ARG A 82 3.97 -11.58 -1.77
N CYS A 83 3.04 -12.51 -1.53
CA CYS A 83 3.30 -13.94 -1.73
C CYS A 83 3.63 -14.27 -3.19
N ARG A 84 3.06 -13.53 -4.15
CA ARG A 84 3.29 -13.71 -5.58
C ARG A 84 4.63 -13.15 -6.04
N TYR A 85 4.97 -11.93 -5.64
CA TYR A 85 6.12 -11.19 -6.21
C TYR A 85 7.27 -10.96 -5.23
N HIS A 86 6.99 -10.82 -3.93
CA HIS A 86 7.94 -10.34 -2.93
C HIS A 86 7.97 -11.24 -1.68
N LYS A 87 8.41 -12.49 -1.87
CA LYS A 87 8.40 -13.52 -0.81
C LYS A 87 9.29 -13.19 0.39
N GLU A 88 10.35 -12.42 0.16
CA GLU A 88 11.25 -12.00 1.24
C GLU A 88 10.55 -11.02 2.18
N TRP A 89 10.83 -11.15 3.47
CA TRP A 89 10.29 -10.28 4.49
C TRP A 89 10.98 -8.91 4.48
N PHE A 90 10.21 -7.86 4.75
CA PHE A 90 10.76 -6.53 4.98
C PHE A 90 11.76 -6.59 6.13
N ASP A 91 12.97 -6.08 5.88
CA ASP A 91 13.91 -5.82 6.95
C ASP A 91 13.43 -4.55 7.68
N PRO A 92 13.11 -4.61 8.99
CA PRO A 92 12.64 -3.46 9.74
C PRO A 92 13.66 -2.31 9.79
N ASP A 93 14.95 -2.59 9.55
CA ASP A 93 15.99 -1.57 9.49
C ASP A 93 16.09 -0.89 8.10
N ARG A 94 15.33 -1.36 7.12
CA ARG A 94 15.34 -0.81 5.76
C ARG A 94 14.55 0.50 5.72
N LYS A 95 15.30 1.60 5.62
CA LYS A 95 14.71 2.93 5.46
C LYS A 95 13.93 3.03 4.16
N VAL A 96 12.69 3.56 4.25
CA VAL A 96 11.95 4.08 3.09
C VAL A 96 12.80 5.12 2.37
N ARG A 97 12.60 5.22 1.05
CA ARG A 97 13.35 6.18 0.23
C ARG A 97 12.96 7.59 0.63
N SER A 98 13.96 8.46 0.73
CA SER A 98 13.74 9.90 0.78
C SER A 98 13.52 10.40 -0.64
N PHE A 99 12.33 10.94 -0.91
CA PHE A 99 11.98 11.56 -2.17
C PHE A 99 12.20 13.07 -2.09
N LYS A 100 12.79 13.65 -3.13
CA LYS A 100 12.99 15.09 -3.27
C LYS A 100 11.81 15.68 -4.05
N PRO A 101 10.97 16.52 -3.42
CA PRO A 101 9.86 17.15 -4.13
C PRO A 101 10.37 17.99 -5.30
N GLY A 102 9.82 17.75 -6.49
CA GLY A 102 10.06 18.55 -7.68
C GLY A 102 8.93 19.54 -7.94
N ARG A 103 8.74 19.88 -9.22
CA ARG A 103 7.68 20.82 -9.67
C ARG A 103 6.28 20.32 -9.34
N CYS A 104 6.07 19.00 -9.34
CA CYS A 104 4.79 18.38 -9.05
C CYS A 104 4.63 18.02 -7.57
N GLY A 105 5.60 18.31 -6.71
CA GLY A 105 5.61 17.95 -5.28
C GLY A 105 4.29 18.19 -4.53
N PRO A 106 3.65 19.39 -4.63
CA PRO A 106 2.35 19.63 -3.99
C PRO A 106 1.22 18.73 -4.51
N HIS A 107 1.23 18.41 -5.80
CA HIS A 107 0.23 17.54 -6.43
C HIS A 107 0.45 16.08 -6.03
N VAL A 108 1.71 15.65 -5.88
CA VAL A 108 2.05 14.32 -5.34
C VAL A 108 1.55 14.19 -3.91
N ALA A 109 1.79 15.19 -3.07
CA ALA A 109 1.29 15.19 -1.69
C ALA A 109 -0.25 15.13 -1.64
N HIS A 110 -0.94 15.84 -2.54
CA HIS A 110 -2.39 15.78 -2.67
C HIS A 110 -2.88 14.40 -3.13
N ALA A 111 -2.25 13.80 -4.14
CA ALA A 111 -2.57 12.45 -4.59
C ALA A 111 -2.36 11.41 -3.49
N TYR A 112 -1.28 11.52 -2.72
CA TYR A 112 -1.02 10.67 -1.57
C TYR A 112 -2.10 10.82 -0.50
N ALA A 113 -2.51 12.05 -0.17
CA ALA A 113 -3.59 12.30 0.77
C ALA A 113 -4.94 11.70 0.32
N LEU A 114 -5.28 11.84 -0.97
CA LEU A 114 -6.47 11.21 -1.56
C LEU A 114 -6.42 9.68 -1.44
N MET A 115 -5.26 9.08 -1.72
CA MET A 115 -5.06 7.63 -1.57
C MET A 115 -5.21 7.16 -0.12
N GLN A 116 -4.67 7.90 0.86
CA GLN A 116 -4.83 7.60 2.29
C GLN A 116 -6.29 7.73 2.75
N ALA A 117 -7.06 8.62 2.13
CA ALA A 117 -8.49 8.79 2.37
C ALA A 117 -9.37 7.79 1.59
N ALA A 118 -8.76 6.84 0.87
CA ALA A 118 -9.44 5.89 -0.02
C ALA A 118 -10.31 6.54 -1.13
N ALA A 119 -9.99 7.78 -1.51
CA ALA A 119 -10.56 8.47 -2.68
C ALA A 119 -9.80 8.05 -3.95
N ASP A 120 -10.00 6.79 -4.36
CA ASP A 120 -9.18 6.13 -5.37
C ASP A 120 -9.26 6.77 -6.75
N ASP A 121 -10.46 7.12 -7.20
CA ASP A 121 -10.65 7.65 -8.55
C ASP A 121 -9.98 9.02 -8.70
N GLU A 122 -10.13 9.90 -7.69
CA GLU A 122 -9.48 11.21 -7.67
C GLU A 122 -7.95 11.07 -7.56
N ALA A 123 -7.47 10.17 -6.70
CA ALA A 123 -6.05 9.89 -6.57
C ALA A 123 -5.46 9.37 -7.90
N LEU A 124 -6.12 8.40 -8.54
CA LEU A 124 -5.71 7.80 -9.82
C LEU A 124 -5.70 8.82 -10.96
N ASN A 125 -6.71 9.68 -11.04
CA ASN A 125 -6.77 10.77 -12.02
C ASN A 125 -5.61 11.77 -11.83
N LEU A 126 -5.31 12.13 -10.58
CA LEU A 126 -4.25 13.09 -10.29
C LEU A 126 -2.86 12.50 -10.58
N VAL A 127 -2.58 11.26 -10.17
CA VAL A 127 -1.29 10.61 -10.48
C VAL A 127 -1.11 10.36 -11.97
N ALA A 128 -2.19 10.07 -12.72
CA ALA A 128 -2.10 9.93 -14.17
C ALA A 128 -1.59 11.23 -14.82
N ARG A 129 -2.09 12.38 -14.38
CA ARG A 129 -1.63 13.70 -14.85
C ARG A 129 -0.19 13.99 -14.46
N ILE A 130 0.21 13.69 -13.21
CA ILE A 130 1.61 13.86 -12.77
C ILE A 130 2.55 13.01 -13.62
N ILE A 131 2.16 11.77 -13.93
CA ILE A 131 2.97 10.86 -14.75
C ILE A 131 3.06 11.33 -16.21
N SER A 132 2.03 11.96 -16.76
CA SER A 132 2.04 12.47 -18.15
C SER A 132 2.72 13.83 -18.31
N GLU A 133 2.60 14.71 -17.31
CA GLU A 133 3.06 16.10 -17.39
C GLU A 133 4.38 16.34 -16.64
N GLY A 134 4.78 15.40 -15.77
CA GLY A 134 5.97 15.50 -14.92
C GLY A 134 7.29 15.34 -15.66
N GLU A 135 8.38 15.72 -15.00
CA GLU A 135 9.72 15.55 -15.54
C GLU A 135 10.13 14.06 -15.52
N PRO A 136 10.52 13.47 -16.67
CA PRO A 136 10.93 12.07 -16.74
C PRO A 136 12.05 11.75 -15.73
N GLY A 137 11.87 10.64 -15.00
CA GLY A 137 12.85 10.20 -13.98
C GLY A 137 12.83 11.01 -12.68
N SER A 138 11.96 12.01 -12.53
CA SER A 138 11.80 12.75 -11.28
C SER A 138 11.20 11.88 -10.18
N ASP A 139 11.58 12.18 -8.94
CA ASP A 139 10.99 11.58 -7.73
C ASP A 139 9.48 11.82 -7.65
N ASP A 140 8.96 12.89 -8.28
CA ASP A 140 7.53 13.16 -8.37
C ASP A 140 6.80 12.07 -9.19
N ILE A 141 7.36 11.67 -10.35
CA ILE A 141 6.81 10.58 -11.17
C ILE A 141 6.93 9.24 -10.42
N HIS A 142 8.07 8.98 -9.78
CA HIS A 142 8.25 7.76 -8.99
C HIS A 142 7.21 7.65 -7.89
N MET A 143 7.00 8.71 -7.10
CA MET A 143 5.97 8.76 -6.07
C MET A 143 4.55 8.60 -6.64
N ALA A 144 4.24 9.25 -7.76
CA ALA A 144 2.94 9.09 -8.42
C ALA A 144 2.69 7.63 -8.85
N ARG A 145 3.72 6.93 -9.33
CA ARG A 145 3.65 5.50 -9.65
C ARG A 145 3.49 4.63 -8.40
N LEU A 146 4.16 4.94 -7.30
CA LEU A 146 4.01 4.22 -6.02
C LEU A 146 2.59 4.38 -5.44
N VAL A 147 2.02 5.58 -5.52
CA VAL A 147 0.62 5.84 -5.15
C VAL A 147 -0.32 4.99 -6.00
N ARG A 148 -0.14 5.02 -7.33
CA ARG A 148 -0.95 4.21 -8.26
C ARG A 148 -0.82 2.71 -7.99
N ALA A 149 0.39 2.23 -7.76
CA ALA A 149 0.67 0.83 -7.44
C ALA A 149 -0.06 0.40 -6.15
N SER A 150 0.03 1.23 -5.11
CA SER A 150 -0.62 0.97 -3.81
C SER A 150 -2.14 0.85 -3.95
N ILE A 151 -2.77 1.74 -4.74
CA ILE A 151 -4.21 1.69 -5.01
C ILE A 151 -4.57 0.39 -5.75
N TYR A 152 -3.85 0.06 -6.83
CA TYR A 152 -4.11 -1.16 -7.59
C TYR A 152 -3.97 -2.42 -6.75
N ILE A 153 -2.95 -2.50 -5.89
CA ILE A 153 -2.78 -3.62 -4.96
C ILE A 153 -3.97 -3.68 -4.00
N CYS A 154 -4.37 -2.57 -3.36
CA CYS A 154 -5.53 -2.56 -2.47
C CYS A 154 -6.82 -3.01 -3.17
N GLN A 155 -7.01 -2.65 -4.45
CA GLN A 155 -8.15 -3.07 -5.28
C GLN A 155 -8.07 -4.53 -5.78
N GLY A 156 -7.01 -5.27 -5.45
CA GLY A 156 -6.80 -6.64 -5.93
C GLY A 156 -6.26 -6.74 -7.36
N ARG A 157 -5.96 -5.60 -8.01
CA ARG A 157 -5.32 -5.49 -9.33
C ARG A 157 -3.81 -5.68 -9.20
N ILE A 158 -3.43 -6.81 -8.60
CA ILE A 158 -2.07 -7.13 -8.14
C ILE A 158 -1.03 -7.02 -9.25
N ASP A 159 -1.35 -7.50 -10.45
CA ASP A 159 -0.42 -7.51 -11.58
C ASP A 159 -0.17 -6.09 -12.13
N GLU A 160 -1.22 -5.27 -12.16
CA GLU A 160 -1.10 -3.87 -12.57
C GLU A 160 -0.32 -3.03 -11.55
N GLY A 161 -0.52 -3.32 -10.26
CA GLY A 161 0.28 -2.75 -9.19
C GLY A 161 1.76 -3.08 -9.35
N GLU A 162 2.09 -4.35 -9.58
CA GLU A 162 3.46 -4.80 -9.80
C GLU A 162 4.11 -4.17 -11.05
N ASP A 163 3.35 -4.03 -12.14
CA ASP A 163 3.84 -3.40 -13.36
C ASP A 163 4.22 -1.93 -13.17
N GLU A 164 3.60 -1.21 -12.23
CA GLU A 164 4.02 0.14 -11.88
C GLU A 164 5.39 0.18 -11.21
N LEU A 165 5.73 -0.79 -10.35
CA LEU A 165 7.08 -0.89 -9.78
C LEU A 165 8.11 -1.16 -10.88
N ARG A 166 7.81 -2.08 -11.80
CA ARG A 166 8.71 -2.41 -12.93
C ARG A 166 9.01 -1.18 -13.79
N LYS A 167 8.02 -0.31 -14.01
CA LYS A 167 8.21 0.94 -14.75
C LYS A 167 9.14 1.91 -14.03
N ILE A 168 9.11 1.96 -12.71
CA ILE A 168 10.06 2.76 -11.91
C ILE A 168 11.47 2.21 -12.10
N ILE A 169 11.66 0.91 -11.86
CA ILE A 169 12.98 0.24 -11.95
C ILE A 169 13.58 0.40 -13.36
N SER A 170 12.77 0.21 -14.40
CA SER A 170 13.21 0.33 -15.79
C SER A 170 13.56 1.78 -16.19
N SER A 171 13.07 2.78 -15.47
CA SER A 171 13.41 4.19 -15.70
C SER A 171 14.70 4.62 -15.00
N GLU A 172 15.23 3.80 -14.09
CA GLU A 172 16.49 4.06 -13.37
C GLU A 172 17.70 3.36 -13.99
N THR A 173 17.46 2.44 -14.93
CA THR A 173 18.48 1.71 -15.72
C THR A 173 18.73 2.40 -17.05
#